data_AF-A0A836QIC4-F1
#
_entry.id   AF-A0A836QIC4-F1
#
_cell.length_a   1.000
_cell.length_b   1.000
_cell.length_c   1.000
_cell.angle_alpha   90.00
_cell.angle_beta   90.00
_cell.angle_gamma   90.00
#
_symmetry.space_group_name_H-M   'P 1'
#
loop_
_entity.id
_entity.type
_entity.pdbx_description
1 polymer ?
#
loop_
_entity_poly.entity_id
_entity_poly.type
_entity_poly.pdbx_seq_one_letter_code
_entity_poly.pdbx_strand_id
1 'polypeptide(L)'
;MFWAVMVAIVVSLVGSAWTIVELAYAYGGINLVSWQFSGLPSFTGNWVARHVQNPEPLQAWHVGLTGLGAVIMGALTYLKGRIVGFPIHPIGLTLGLTHPVNQIWFSVFLAWTVKATVLKYGGIGWYRHLRPLFLGLTLGAFVSAGIWLVIDALTGMSGNAFLMG
;
A
#
# COMPACT_ATOMS: atom_id res chain seq x y z
N MET A 1 -26.51 -3.13 7.22
CA MET A 1 -25.28 -2.43 6.78
C MET A 1 -24.01 -3.14 7.27
N PHE A 2 -23.73 -3.19 8.58
CA PHE A 2 -22.52 -3.83 9.11
C PHE A 2 -22.31 -5.28 8.63
N TRP A 3 -23.30 -6.15 8.80
CA TRP A 3 -23.22 -7.56 8.38
C TRP A 3 -23.03 -7.74 6.88
N ALA A 4 -23.70 -6.92 6.06
CA ALA A 4 -23.54 -6.96 4.60
C ALA A 4 -22.11 -6.59 4.18
N VAL A 5 -21.50 -5.59 4.83
CA VAL A 5 -20.10 -5.21 4.59
C VAL A 5 -19.16 -6.31 5.02
N MET A 6 -19.39 -6.94 6.19
CA MET A 6 -18.55 -8.06 6.64
C MET A 6 -18.60 -9.24 5.67
N VAL A 7 -19.79 -9.64 5.22
CA VAL A 7 -19.95 -10.72 4.24
C VAL A 7 -19.25 -10.36 2.93
N ALA A 8 -19.39 -9.13 2.44
CA ALA A 8 -18.73 -8.70 1.21
C ALA A 8 -17.20 -8.78 1.30
N ILE A 9 -16.61 -8.42 2.44
CA ILE A 9 -15.16 -8.51 2.67
C ILE A 9 -14.70 -9.97 2.71
N VAL A 10 -15.42 -10.83 3.42
CA VAL A 10 -15.05 -12.26 3.54
C VAL A 10 -15.17 -12.95 2.18
N VAL A 11 -16.26 -12.72 1.45
CA VAL A 11 -16.48 -13.32 0.13
C VAL A 11 -15.44 -12.83 -0.88
N SER A 12 -15.11 -11.54 -0.89
CA SER A 12 -14.09 -11.01 -1.82
C SER A 12 -12.70 -11.54 -1.49
N LEU A 13 -12.36 -11.67 -0.22
CA LEU A 13 -11.07 -12.21 0.21
C LEU A 13 -10.92 -13.69 -0.15
N VAL A 14 -11.90 -14.51 0.21
CA VAL A 14 -11.89 -15.96 -0.07
C VAL A 14 -11.95 -16.22 -1.57
N GLY A 15 -12.82 -15.49 -2.28
CA GLY A 15 -12.92 -15.58 -3.74
C GLY A 15 -11.61 -15.23 -4.44
N SER A 16 -10.95 -14.14 -4.03
CA SER A 16 -9.65 -13.74 -4.58
C SER A 16 -8.56 -14.78 -4.31
N ALA A 17 -8.48 -15.30 -3.08
CA ALA A 17 -7.51 -16.34 -2.75
C ALA A 17 -7.73 -17.62 -3.57
N TRP A 18 -8.98 -18.04 -3.73
CA TRP A 18 -9.34 -19.23 -4.48
C TRP A 18 -8.99 -19.09 -5.97
N THR A 19 -9.39 -17.98 -6.61
CA THR A 19 -9.13 -17.76 -8.04
C THR A 19 -7.64 -17.69 -8.36
N ILE A 20 -6.85 -17.05 -7.49
CA ILE A 20 -5.39 -16.99 -7.66
C ILE A 20 -4.77 -18.38 -7.64
N VAL A 21 -5.20 -19.25 -6.72
CA VAL A 21 -4.69 -20.63 -6.62
C VAL A 21 -5.09 -21.45 -7.85
N GLU A 22 -6.36 -21.38 -8.25
CA GLU A 22 -6.87 -22.10 -9.42
C GLU A 22 -6.15 -21.68 -10.71
N LEU A 23 -6.00 -20.37 -10.93
CA LEU A 23 -5.25 -19.84 -12.08
C LEU A 23 -3.78 -20.24 -12.04
N ALA A 24 -3.15 -20.25 -10.87
CA ALA A 24 -1.76 -20.69 -10.73
C ALA A 24 -1.57 -22.18 -11.05
N TYR A 25 -2.57 -23.03 -10.76
CA TYR A 25 -2.56 -24.43 -11.15
C TYR A 25 -2.83 -24.64 -12.65
N ALA A 26 -3.78 -23.89 -13.23
CA ALA A 26 -4.20 -24.06 -14.62
C ALA A 26 -3.17 -23.51 -15.63
N TYR A 27 -2.63 -22.32 -15.39
CA TYR A 27 -1.73 -21.62 -16.32
C TYR A 27 -0.27 -21.66 -15.89
N GLY A 28 0.02 -22.19 -14.69
CA GLY A 28 1.34 -22.14 -14.06
C GLY A 28 1.61 -20.76 -13.47
N GLY A 29 1.88 -20.70 -12.15
CA GLY A 29 2.14 -19.45 -11.39
C GLY A 29 3.06 -18.44 -12.08
N ILE A 30 4.07 -18.93 -12.81
CA ILE A 30 5.08 -18.12 -13.51
C ILE A 30 4.46 -17.29 -14.66
N ASN A 31 3.36 -17.73 -15.26
CA ASN A 31 2.66 -17.02 -16.33
C ASN A 31 1.62 -15.99 -15.80
N LEU A 32 1.42 -15.92 -14.48
CA LEU A 32 0.58 -14.90 -13.85
C LEU A 32 1.40 -13.60 -13.61
N VAL A 33 0.93 -12.71 -12.72
CA VAL A 33 1.65 -11.47 -12.41
C VAL A 33 3.06 -11.78 -11.91
N SER A 34 4.03 -11.34 -12.71
CA SER A 34 5.45 -11.63 -12.54
C SER A 34 5.95 -11.25 -11.14
N TRP A 35 5.60 -10.07 -10.61
CA TRP A 35 6.08 -9.66 -9.28
C TRP A 35 5.70 -10.64 -8.17
N GLN A 36 4.46 -11.13 -8.13
CA GLN A 36 3.96 -11.98 -7.05
C GLN A 36 4.53 -13.40 -7.12
N PHE A 37 4.66 -13.96 -8.33
CA PHE A 37 4.98 -15.38 -8.50
C PHE A 37 6.44 -15.67 -8.88
N SER A 38 7.15 -14.71 -9.48
CA SER A 38 8.57 -14.86 -9.84
C SER A 38 9.46 -13.81 -9.19
N GLY A 39 9.02 -12.55 -9.13
CA GLY A 39 9.75 -11.41 -8.57
C GLY A 39 10.01 -11.55 -7.08
N LEU A 40 8.98 -11.72 -6.25
CA LEU A 40 9.10 -11.85 -4.80
C LEU A 40 9.94 -13.08 -4.39
N PRO A 41 9.65 -14.31 -4.88
CA PRO A 41 10.41 -15.49 -4.45
C PRO A 41 11.87 -15.45 -4.89
N SER A 42 12.16 -14.96 -6.11
CA SER A 42 13.54 -14.82 -6.58
C SER A 42 14.27 -13.69 -5.86
N PHE A 43 13.63 -12.55 -5.59
CA PHE A 43 14.22 -11.45 -4.83
C PHE A 43 14.59 -11.89 -3.42
N THR A 44 13.65 -12.49 -2.68
CA THR A 44 13.93 -12.96 -1.30
C THR A 44 14.90 -14.13 -1.28
N GLY A 45 14.75 -15.08 -2.21
CA GLY A 45 15.61 -16.26 -2.29
C GLY A 45 17.05 -15.89 -2.63
N ASN A 46 17.25 -15.03 -3.65
CA ASN A 46 18.58 -14.53 -4.02
C ASN A 46 19.17 -13.62 -2.95
N TRP A 47 18.35 -12.81 -2.27
CA TRP A 47 18.81 -11.99 -1.15
C TRP A 47 19.36 -12.87 -0.02
N VAL A 48 18.62 -13.90 0.41
CA VAL A 48 19.09 -14.84 1.44
C VAL A 48 20.34 -15.59 0.97
N ALA A 49 20.30 -16.17 -0.24
CA ALA A 49 21.43 -16.92 -0.79
C ALA A 49 22.70 -16.05 -0.87
N ARG A 50 22.57 -14.79 -1.30
CA ARG A 50 23.69 -13.84 -1.40
C ARG A 50 24.30 -13.54 -0.03
N HIS A 51 23.49 -13.32 1.01
CA HIS A 51 23.98 -13.01 2.36
C HIS A 51 24.55 -14.23 3.07
N VAL A 52 24.09 -15.45 2.73
CA VAL A 52 24.67 -16.70 3.24
C VAL A 52 26.01 -17.00 2.56
N GLN A 53 26.13 -16.77 1.25
CA GLN A 53 27.35 -17.02 0.49
C GLN A 53 28.43 -15.93 0.69
N ASN A 54 28.02 -14.69 0.98
CA ASN A 54 28.92 -13.57 1.22
C ASN A 54 28.54 -12.91 2.56
N PRO A 55 28.97 -13.48 3.71
CA PRO A 55 28.76 -12.85 5.00
C PRO A 55 29.53 -11.54 5.03
N GLU A 56 28.82 -10.42 4.93
CA GLU A 56 29.42 -9.10 5.05
C GLU A 56 29.88 -8.87 6.49
N PRO A 57 31.10 -8.33 6.70
CA PRO A 57 31.53 -7.97 8.04
C PRO A 57 30.62 -6.88 8.61
N LEU A 58 30.40 -6.91 9.93
CA LEU A 58 29.64 -5.89 10.64
C LEU A 58 30.27 -4.50 10.40
N GLN A 59 29.68 -3.74 9.47
CA GLN A 59 30.11 -2.38 9.22
C GLN A 59 29.60 -1.50 10.38
N ALA A 60 30.53 -0.94 11.16
CA ALA A 60 30.21 -0.12 12.34
C ALA A 60 29.25 1.05 12.02
N TRP A 61 29.32 1.57 10.80
CA TRP A 61 28.42 2.62 10.32
C TRP A 61 26.93 2.17 10.25
N HIS A 62 26.65 0.94 9.80
CA HIS A 62 25.27 0.41 9.76
C HIS A 62 24.67 0.27 11.16
N VAL A 63 25.47 -0.19 12.12
CA VAL A 63 25.07 -0.30 13.53
C VAL A 63 24.87 1.10 14.13
N GLY A 64 25.76 2.05 13.81
CA GLY A 64 25.65 3.44 14.25
C GLY A 64 24.36 4.11 13.76
N LEU A 65 24.03 3.97 12.46
CA LEU A 65 22.79 4.51 11.89
C LEU A 65 21.54 3.84 12.46
N THR A 66 21.59 2.52 12.69
CA THR A 66 20.48 1.77 13.29
C THR A 66 20.24 2.22 14.74
N GLY A 67 21.32 2.38 15.51
CA GLY A 67 21.26 2.91 16.87
C GLY A 67 20.72 4.34 16.90
N LEU A 68 21.17 5.21 15.99
CA LEU A 68 20.65 6.57 15.84
C LEU A 68 19.14 6.57 15.54
N GLY A 69 18.70 5.73 14.60
CA GLY A 69 17.29 5.56 14.26
C GLY A 69 16.46 5.08 15.47
N ALA A 70 16.98 4.12 16.23
CA ALA A 70 16.33 3.62 17.45
C ALA A 70 16.21 4.72 18.53
N VAL A 71 17.25 5.54 18.72
CA VAL A 71 17.23 6.67 19.66
C VAL A 71 16.21 7.72 19.23
N ILE A 72 16.19 8.11 17.96
CA ILE A 72 15.21 9.10 17.44
C ILE A 72 13.78 8.58 17.59
N MET A 73 13.53 7.32 17.22
CA MET A 73 12.22 6.70 17.35
C MET A 73 11.77 6.62 18.80
N GLY A 74 12.67 6.20 19.70
CA GLY A 74 12.42 6.16 21.15
C GLY A 74 12.11 7.54 21.72
N ALA A 75 12.91 8.55 21.36
CA ALA A 75 12.71 9.94 21.78
C ALA A 75 11.35 10.48 21.33
N LEU A 76 10.98 10.29 20.06
CA LEU A 76 9.69 10.75 19.53
C LEU A 76 8.50 10.03 20.17
N THR A 77 8.63 8.72 20.41
CA THR A 77 7.59 7.93 21.09
C THR A 77 7.40 8.43 22.53
N TYR A 78 8.49 8.70 23.23
CA TYR A 78 8.48 9.24 24.58
C TYR A 78 7.89 10.66 24.65
N LEU A 79 8.34 11.57 23.77
CA LEU A 79 7.86 12.94 23.67
C LEU A 79 6.36 12.97 23.34
N LYS A 80 5.91 12.13 22.40
CA LYS A 80 4.49 12.02 22.06
C LYS A 80 3.65 11.49 23.24
N GLY A 81 4.18 10.57 24.04
CA GLY A 81 3.50 10.08 25.24
C GLY A 81 3.38 11.13 26.35
N ARG A 82 4.28 12.12 26.39
CA ARG A 82 4.34 13.14 27.45
C ARG A 82 3.74 14.49 27.04
N ILE A 83 3.72 14.81 25.75
CA ILE A 83 3.24 16.10 25.22
C ILE A 83 1.96 15.86 24.40
N VAL A 84 0.82 16.22 24.98
CA VAL A 84 -0.47 16.22 24.29
C VAL A 84 -0.46 17.35 23.25
N GLY A 85 -0.35 17.00 21.96
CA GLY A 85 -0.33 17.96 20.85
C GLY A 85 1.00 18.07 20.10
N PHE A 86 1.98 17.20 20.37
CA PHE A 86 3.23 17.20 19.60
C PHE A 86 2.97 16.94 18.10
N PRO A 87 3.43 17.82 17.19
CA PRO A 87 3.03 17.80 15.79
C PRO A 87 3.71 16.70 14.96
N ILE A 88 4.85 16.17 15.42
CA ILE A 88 5.64 15.18 14.67
C ILE A 88 5.25 13.77 15.11
N HIS A 89 4.64 13.01 14.20
CA HIS A 89 4.21 11.65 14.47
C HIS A 89 5.31 10.64 14.09
N PRO A 90 5.69 9.68 14.97
CA PRO A 90 6.71 8.68 14.68
C PRO A 90 6.38 7.72 13.52
N ILE A 91 5.14 7.77 13.00
CA ILE A 91 4.69 6.94 11.88
C ILE A 91 5.43 7.32 10.59
N GLY A 92 5.78 8.60 10.41
CA GLY A 92 6.52 9.05 9.23
C GLY A 92 7.90 8.38 9.12
N LEU A 93 8.56 8.13 10.26
CA LEU A 93 9.86 7.46 10.29
C LEU A 93 9.77 5.98 9.96
N THR A 94 8.71 5.29 10.38
CA THR A 94 8.55 3.85 10.14
C THR A 94 7.97 3.54 8.76
N LEU A 95 7.09 4.39 8.25
CA LEU A 95 6.35 4.12 7.01
C LEU A 95 6.95 4.82 5.78
N GLY A 96 7.76 5.87 5.96
CA GLY A 96 8.23 6.71 4.86
C GLY A 96 9.03 6.00 3.77
N LEU A 97 9.67 4.86 4.10
CA LEU A 97 10.48 4.07 3.16
C LEU A 97 9.76 2.84 2.61
N THR A 98 8.51 2.60 3.01
CA THR A 98 7.77 1.46 2.49
C THR A 98 7.31 1.74 1.06
N HIS A 99 7.42 0.74 0.18
CA HIS A 99 7.03 0.85 -1.23
C HIS A 99 5.61 1.42 -1.44
N PRO A 100 4.58 0.98 -0.69
CA PRO A 100 3.23 1.52 -0.85
C PRO A 100 3.16 3.01 -0.53
N VAL A 101 3.92 3.47 0.48
CA VAL A 101 3.94 4.88 0.89
C VAL A 101 4.64 5.75 -0.15
N ASN A 102 5.69 5.23 -0.80
CA ASN A 102 6.36 5.93 -1.91
C ASN A 102 5.43 6.17 -3.11
N GLN A 103 4.46 5.29 -3.35
CA GLN A 103 3.50 5.47 -4.44
C GLN A 103 2.37 6.44 -4.06
N ILE A 104 1.90 6.39 -2.81
CA ILE A 104 0.69 7.13 -2.41
C ILE A 104 0.98 8.47 -1.72
N TRP A 105 2.22 8.76 -1.26
CA TRP A 105 2.48 9.95 -0.43
C TRP A 105 2.06 11.26 -1.11
N PHE A 106 2.27 11.38 -2.43
CA PHE A 106 1.87 12.57 -3.18
C PHE A 106 0.34 12.70 -3.24
N SER A 107 -0.37 11.60 -3.49
CA SER A 107 -1.84 11.53 -3.47
C SER A 107 -2.39 11.88 -2.08
N VAL A 108 -1.74 11.41 -1.01
CA VAL A 108 -2.11 11.74 0.37
C VAL A 108 -1.86 13.23 0.66
N PHE A 109 -0.73 13.78 0.23
CA PHE A 109 -0.41 15.20 0.36
C PHE A 109 -1.42 16.08 -0.39
N LEU A 110 -1.80 15.70 -1.61
CA LEU A 110 -2.81 16.39 -2.39
C LEU A 110 -4.19 16.33 -1.71
N ALA A 111 -4.60 15.14 -1.26
CA ALA A 111 -5.86 14.95 -0.53
C ALA A 111 -5.90 15.79 0.76
N TRP A 112 -4.79 15.85 1.50
CA TRP A 112 -4.65 16.70 2.68
C TRP A 112 -4.73 18.19 2.34
N THR A 113 -4.04 18.65 1.29
CA THR A 113 -4.03 20.05 0.85
C THR A 113 -5.43 20.51 0.41
N VAL A 114 -6.13 19.67 -0.37
CA VAL A 114 -7.51 19.96 -0.78
C VAL A 114 -8.42 20.00 0.46
N LYS A 115 -8.31 19.01 1.35
CA LYS A 115 -9.10 18.98 2.60
C LYS A 115 -8.86 20.22 3.47
N ALA A 116 -7.60 20.63 3.64
CA ALA A 116 -7.22 21.79 4.44
C ALA A 116 -7.78 23.09 3.82
N THR A 117 -7.67 23.24 2.50
CA THR A 117 -8.23 24.38 1.75
C THR A 117 -9.75 24.42 1.88
N VAL A 118 -10.44 23.30 1.66
CA VAL A 118 -11.90 23.21 1.77
C VAL A 118 -12.38 23.54 3.18
N LEU A 119 -11.70 23.04 4.22
CA LEU A 119 -12.06 23.35 5.61
C LEU A 119 -11.78 24.81 5.97
N LYS A 120 -10.70 25.40 5.46
CA LYS A 120 -10.30 26.78 5.72
C LYS A 120 -11.20 27.81 5.03
N TYR A 121 -11.62 27.55 3.79
CA TYR A 121 -12.38 28.51 2.97
C TYR A 121 -13.87 28.19 2.83
N GLY A 122 -14.27 26.91 2.89
CA GLY A 122 -15.67 26.48 2.66
C GLY A 122 -16.40 25.95 3.91
N GLY A 123 -15.69 25.71 5.02
CA GLY A 123 -16.28 25.16 6.24
C GLY A 123 -16.88 23.76 6.09
N ILE A 124 -17.62 23.31 7.10
CA ILE A 124 -18.18 21.94 7.20
C ILE A 124 -19.27 21.66 6.15
N GLY A 125 -19.93 22.71 5.63
CA GLY A 125 -20.96 22.59 4.59
C GLY A 125 -20.38 22.12 3.26
N TRP A 126 -19.32 22.76 2.79
CA TRP A 126 -18.62 22.39 1.56
C TRP A 126 -17.92 21.02 1.66
N TYR A 127 -17.39 20.69 2.84
CA TYR A 127 -16.81 19.36 3.08
C TYR A 127 -17.83 18.24 2.85
N ARG A 128 -19.09 18.42 3.29
CA ARG A 128 -20.16 17.43 3.07
C ARG A 128 -20.55 17.29 1.60
N HIS A 129 -20.49 18.37 0.82
CA HIS A 129 -20.79 18.35 -0.62
C HIS A 129 -19.68 17.72 -1.46
N LEU A 130 -18.42 17.86 -1.05
CA LEU A 130 -17.29 17.25 -1.76
C LEU A 130 -17.08 15.77 -1.39
N ARG A 131 -17.64 15.32 -0.27
CA ARG A 131 -17.58 13.92 0.18
C ARG A 131 -18.02 12.90 -0.89
N PRO A 132 -19.17 13.06 -1.58
CA PRO A 132 -19.57 12.15 -2.66
C PRO A 132 -18.63 12.18 -3.85
N LEU A 133 -17.97 13.30 -4.17
CA LEU A 133 -17.00 13.39 -5.27
C LEU A 133 -15.76 12.52 -4.99
N PHE A 134 -15.21 12.57 -3.79
CA PHE A 134 -14.07 11.70 -3.42
C PHE A 134 -14.44 10.22 -3.38
N LEU A 135 -15.64 9.88 -2.89
CA LEU A 135 -16.17 8.52 -2.95
C LEU A 135 -16.42 8.06 -4.39
N GLY A 136 -16.86 8.97 -5.26
CA GLY A 136 -17.02 8.71 -6.69
C GLY A 136 -15.68 8.44 -7.39
N LEU A 137 -14.62 9.18 -7.03
CA LEU A 137 -13.27 8.96 -7.57
C LEU A 137 -12.72 7.60 -7.17
N THR A 138 -12.87 7.19 -5.90
CA THR A 138 -12.41 5.86 -5.46
C THR A 138 -13.23 4.75 -6.10
N LEU A 139 -14.56 4.87 -6.11
CA LEU A 139 -15.44 3.90 -6.78
C LEU A 139 -15.15 3.83 -8.29
N GLY A 140 -14.89 4.96 -8.94
CA GLY A 140 -14.54 5.01 -10.36
C GLY A 140 -13.25 4.28 -10.68
N ALA A 141 -12.23 4.36 -9.80
CA ALA A 141 -10.99 3.60 -9.95
C ALA A 141 -11.25 2.08 -9.87
N PHE A 142 -12.07 1.63 -8.91
CA PHE A 142 -12.45 0.21 -8.78
C PHE A 142 -13.32 -0.28 -9.95
N VAL A 143 -14.29 0.53 -10.40
CA VAL A 143 -15.17 0.20 -11.52
C VAL A 143 -14.37 0.13 -12.83
N SER A 144 -13.44 1.05 -13.05
CA SER A 144 -12.54 1.01 -14.21
C SER A 144 -11.71 -0.26 -14.23
N ALA A 145 -11.09 -0.63 -13.10
CA ALA A 145 -10.36 -1.89 -12.97
C ALA A 145 -11.27 -3.11 -13.26
N GLY A 146 -12.49 -3.12 -12.73
CA GLY A 146 -13.47 -4.17 -12.99
C GLY A 146 -13.91 -4.27 -14.45
N ILE A 147 -14.14 -3.13 -15.13
CA ILE A 147 -14.50 -3.10 -16.56
C ILE A 147 -13.37 -3.69 -17.40
N TRP A 148 -12.13 -3.29 -17.14
CA TRP A 148 -10.98 -3.83 -17.85
C TRP A 148 -10.80 -5.33 -17.61
N LEU A 149 -11.02 -5.82 -16.40
CA LEU A 149 -11.03 -7.27 -16.13
C LEU A 149 -12.08 -8.02 -16.95
N VAL A 150 -13.28 -7.44 -17.14
CA VAL A 150 -14.32 -8.04 -17.98
C VAL A 150 -13.94 -8.00 -19.46
N ILE A 151 -13.34 -6.90 -19.93
CA ILE A 151 -12.85 -6.78 -21.31
C ILE A 151 -11.75 -7.80 -21.58
N ASP A 152 -10.79 -7.94 -20.67
CA ASP A 152 -9.70 -8.92 -20.76
C ASP A 152 -10.26 -10.35 -20.79
N ALA A 153 -11.27 -10.65 -19.97
CA ALA A 153 -11.96 -11.94 -19.98
C ALA A 153 -12.68 -12.24 -21.31
N LEU A 154 -13.27 -11.22 -21.95
CA LEU A 154 -13.99 -11.38 -23.22
C LEU A 154 -13.05 -11.43 -24.44
N THR A 155 -11.91 -10.74 -24.38
CA THR A 155 -10.96 -10.62 -25.50
C THR A 155 -9.84 -11.66 -25.44
N GLY A 156 -9.71 -12.39 -24.33
CA GLY A 156 -8.61 -13.34 -24.12
C GLY A 156 -7.25 -12.68 -24.00
N MET A 157 -7.19 -11.36 -23.86
CA MET A 157 -5.95 -10.61 -23.64
C MET A 157 -5.55 -10.70 -22.17
N SER A 158 -4.41 -11.33 -21.89
CA SER A 158 -3.78 -11.37 -20.56
C SER A 158 -2.52 -10.51 -20.56
N GLY A 159 -2.49 -9.45 -19.74
CA GLY A 159 -1.26 -8.64 -19.60
C GLY A 159 -1.46 -7.13 -19.47
N ASN A 160 -2.69 -6.62 -19.35
CA ASN A 160 -2.90 -5.24 -18.94
C ASN A 160 -2.46 -5.08 -17.48
N ALA A 161 -1.17 -4.79 -17.28
CA ALA A 161 -0.63 -4.40 -16.00
C ALA A 161 -1.38 -3.14 -15.57
N PHE A 162 -2.31 -3.29 -14.64
CA PHE A 162 -2.94 -2.16 -13.95
C PHE A 162 -1.80 -1.39 -13.26
N LEU A 163 -1.33 -0.35 -13.93
CA LEU A 163 -0.45 0.69 -13.40
C LEU A 163 -1.23 1.45 -12.31
N MET A 164 -1.49 0.78 -11.20
CA MET A 164 -1.81 1.39 -9.93
C MET A 164 -0.53 1.45 -9.11
N GLY A 165 0.34 2.38 -9.49
CA GLY A 165 1.55 2.75 -8.77
C GLY A 165 2.70 1.80 -8.94
#